data_AF-A0A286DRJ1-F1
#
_entry.id   AF-A0A286DRJ1-F1
#
_cell.length_a   1.000
_cell.length_b   1.000
_cell.length_c   1.000
_cell.angle_alpha   90.00
_cell.angle_beta   90.00
_cell.angle_gamma   90.00
#
_symmetry.space_group_name_H-M   'P 1'
#
loop_
_entity.id
_entity.type
_entity.pdbx_description
1 polymer ?
#
loop_
_entity_poly.entity_id
_entity_poly.type
_entity_poly.pdbx_seq_one_letter_code
_entity_poly.pdbx_strand_id
1 'polypeptide(L)' 'MNDDTTAEDIYAVIGTVVARLLKPDQHLTLHEIISALHSMGESASAAAMRENCERAFRLLAQQMH' A
#
# COMPACT_ATOMS: atom_id res chain seq x y z
N MET A 1 6.04 20.74 9.74
CA MET A 1 4.83 20.33 9.00
C MET A 1 5.32 19.43 7.88
N ASN A 2 5.43 18.11 8.08
CA ASN A 2 5.84 17.19 7.00
C ASN A 2 5.56 15.71 7.29
N ASP A 3 5.39 15.29 8.56
CA ASP A 3 5.12 13.88 8.87
C ASP A 3 3.67 13.46 8.60
N ASP A 4 2.70 14.33 8.92
CA ASP A 4 1.27 14.00 8.76
C ASP A 4 0.86 13.82 7.29
N THR A 5 1.31 14.72 6.40
CA THR A 5 1.06 14.62 4.96
C THR A 5 1.67 13.36 4.36
N THR A 6 2.86 12.99 4.85
CA THR A 6 3.55 11.78 4.41
C THR A 6 2.82 10.51 4.87
N ALA A 7 2.24 10.53 6.08
CA ALA A 7 1.42 9.42 6.57
C ALA A 7 0.10 9.31 5.78
N GLU A 8 -0.56 10.44 5.50
CA GLU A 8 -1.78 10.51 4.68
C GLU A 8 -1.56 9.91 3.29
N ASP A 9 -0.46 10.24 2.62
CA ASP A 9 -0.13 9.70 1.29
C ASP A 9 0.09 8.18 1.33
N ILE A 10 0.74 7.65 2.38
CA ILE A 10 0.93 6.20 2.56
C ILE A 10 -0.42 5.51 2.75
N TYR A 11 -1.29 6.05 3.60
CA TYR A 11 -2.62 5.48 3.84
C TYR A 11 -3.52 5.58 2.61
N ALA A 12 -3.40 6.64 1.80
CA ALA A 12 -4.13 6.79 0.55
C ALA A 12 -3.75 5.71 -0.48
N VAL A 13 -2.46 5.37 -0.57
CA VAL A 13 -1.96 4.29 -1.44
C VAL A 13 -2.48 2.93 -0.96
N ILE A 14 -2.45 2.66 0.36
CA ILE A 14 -3.02 1.44 0.94
C ILE A 14 -4.52 1.34 0.63
N GLY A 15 -5.28 2.41 0.87
CA GLY A 15 -6.71 2.46 0.60
C GLY A 15 -7.04 2.21 -0.87
N THR A 16 -6.22 2.75 -1.79
CA THR A 16 -6.37 2.52 -3.24
C THR A 16 -6.18 1.04 -3.60
N VAL A 17 -5.18 0.39 -3.02
CA VAL A 17 -4.94 -1.05 -3.25
C VAL A 17 -6.07 -1.89 -2.68
N VAL A 18 -6.46 -1.63 -1.43
CA VAL A 18 -7.56 -2.35 -0.76
C VAL A 18 -8.84 -2.23 -1.56
N ALA A 19 -9.23 -1.02 -1.98
CA ALA A 19 -10.42 -0.79 -2.77
C ALA A 19 -10.45 -1.55 -4.10
N ARG A 20 -9.28 -1.79 -4.72
CA ARG A 20 -9.15 -2.57 -5.97
C ARG A 20 -9.23 -4.07 -5.75
N LEU A 21 -8.81 -4.56 -4.58
CA LEU A 21 -8.77 -5.99 -4.26
C LEU A 21 -10.05 -6.48 -3.60
N LEU A 22 -10.80 -5.58 -2.95
CA LEU A 22 -12.07 -5.92 -2.32
C LEU A 22 -13.04 -6.52 -3.35
N LYS A 23 -13.53 -7.72 -3.03
CA LYS A 23 -14.55 -8.43 -3.79
C LYS A 23 -15.66 -8.87 -2.83
N PRO A 24 -16.93 -8.90 -3.29
CA PRO A 24 -18.01 -9.49 -2.52
C PRO A 24 -17.66 -10.92 -2.12
N ASP A 25 -17.97 -11.28 -0.88
CA ASP A 25 -17.84 -12.63 -0.34
C ASP A 25 -16.42 -13.25 -0.36
N GLN A 26 -15.39 -12.42 -0.54
CA GLN A 26 -13.99 -12.84 -0.44
C GLN A 26 -13.27 -12.13 0.69
N HIS A 27 -12.47 -12.88 1.42
CA HIS A 27 -11.58 -12.32 2.43
C HIS A 27 -10.36 -11.74 1.73
N LEU A 28 -10.03 -10.50 2.06
CA LEU A 28 -8.79 -9.87 1.63
C LEU A 28 -7.72 -10.09 2.70
N THR A 29 -6.63 -10.77 2.34
CA THR A 29 -5.52 -11.01 3.24
C THR A 29 -4.49 -9.90 3.19
N LEU A 30 -3.73 -9.74 4.28
CA LEU A 30 -2.64 -8.79 4.33
C LEU A 30 -1.54 -9.11 3.31
N HIS A 31 -1.31 -10.41 3.04
CA HIS A 31 -0.36 -10.86 2.03
C HIS A 31 -0.75 -10.43 0.61
N GLU A 32 -2.04 -10.47 0.27
CA GLU A 32 -2.53 -9.99 -1.03
C GLU A 32 -2.36 -8.47 -1.18
N ILE A 33 -2.63 -7.71 -0.11
CA ILE A 33 -2.42 -6.25 -0.11
C ILE A 33 -0.93 -5.92 -0.32
N ILE A 34 -0.04 -6.59 0.41
CA ILE A 34 1.41 -6.44 0.30
C ILE A 34 1.91 -6.77 -1.11
N SER A 35 1.41 -7.87 -1.68
CA SER A 35 1.80 -8.30 -3.04
C SER A 35 1.34 -7.29 -4.10
N ALA A 36 0.13 -6.74 -3.96
CA ALA A 36 -0.38 -5.74 -4.87
C ALA A 36 0.33 -4.38 -4.72
N LEU A 37 0.69 -3.97 -3.50
CA LEU A 37 1.52 -2.79 -3.27
C LEU A 37 2.90 -2.92 -3.94
N HIS A 38 3.52 -4.10 -3.82
CA HIS A 38 4.79 -4.38 -4.48
C HIS A 38 4.68 -4.27 -6.01
N SER A 39 3.69 -4.94 -6.61
CA SER A 39 3.45 -4.89 -8.06
C SER A 39 3.14 -3.45 -8.54
N MET A 40 2.37 -2.69 -7.78
CA MET A 40 2.06 -1.30 -8.09
C MET A 40 3.28 -0.39 -7.99
N GLY A 41 4.16 -0.62 -7.00
CA GLY A 41 5.43 0.08 -6.85
C GLY A 41 6.39 -0.19 -8.01
N GLU A 42 6.50 -1.45 -8.46
CA GLU A 42 7.36 -1.80 -9.61
C GLU A 42 6.87 -1.20 -10.93
N SER A 43 5.55 -1.07 -11.08
CA SER A 43 4.93 -0.51 -12.30
C SER A 43 4.82 1.02 -12.27
N ALA A 44 5.17 1.67 -11.16
CA ALA A 44 5.02 3.11 -11.00
C ALA A 44 6.12 3.88 -11.75
N SER A 45 5.71 4.78 -12.64
CA SER A 45 6.63 5.70 -13.32
C SER A 45 7.07 6.87 -12.45
N ALA A 46 6.26 7.23 -11.45
CA ALA A 46 6.55 8.31 -10.52
C ALA A 46 7.36 7.81 -9.31
N ALA A 47 8.52 8.42 -9.05
CA ALA A 47 9.39 8.06 -7.94
C ALA A 47 8.69 8.15 -6.57
N ALA A 48 7.87 9.19 -6.36
CA ALA A 48 7.09 9.36 -5.13
C ALA A 48 6.07 8.23 -4.91
N MET A 49 5.43 7.75 -5.98
CA MET A 49 4.48 6.63 -5.89
C MET A 49 5.19 5.32 -5.53
N ARG A 50 6.37 5.08 -6.12
CA ARG A 50 7.20 3.92 -5.76
C ARG A 50 7.63 3.97 -4.30
N GLU A 51 8.09 5.13 -3.82
CA GLU A 51 8.48 5.33 -2.43
C GLU A 51 7.31 5.10 -1.47
N ASN A 52 6.12 5.65 -1.78
CA ASN A 52 4.92 5.45 -0.97
C ASN A 52 4.49 3.99 -0.92
N CYS A 53 4.56 3.25 -2.05
CA CYS A 53 4.31 1.81 -2.07
C CYS A 53 5.31 1.02 -1.20
N GLU A 54 6.60 1.35 -1.26
CA GLU A 54 7.62 0.70 -0.42
C GLU A 54 7.43 0.99 1.07
N ARG A 55 7.01 2.20 1.42
CA ARG A 55 6.72 2.58 2.81
C ARG A 55 5.47 1.89 3.33
N ALA A 56 4.42 1.82 2.51
CA ALA A 56 3.22 1.05 2.81
C ALA A 56 3.53 -0.45 3.00
N PHE A 57 4.35 -1.03 2.13
CA PHE A 57 4.84 -2.41 2.27
C PHE A 57 5.53 -2.63 3.63
N ARG A 58 6.49 -1.77 4.00
CA ARG A 58 7.23 -1.89 5.26
C ARG A 58 6.32 -1.77 6.47
N LEU A 59 5.37 -0.84 6.44
CA LEU A 59 4.39 -0.64 7.52
C LEU A 59 3.52 -1.87 7.72
N LEU A 60 2.98 -2.45 6.66
CA LEU A 60 2.12 -3.63 6.75
C LEU A 60 2.91 -4.90 7.10
N ALA A 61 4.14 -5.05 6.59
CA ALA A 61 5.00 -6.17 6.93
C ALA A 61 5.32 -6.21 8.44
N GLN A 62 5.51 -5.06 9.08
CA GLN A 62 5.72 -4.96 10.53
C GLN A 62 4.52 -5.48 11.35
N GLN A 63 3.30 -5.48 10.80
CA GLN A 63 2.11 -6.01 11.48
C GLN A 63 1.99 -7.54 11.40
N MET A 64 2.88 -8.20 10.65
CA MET A 64 2.93 -9.67 10.51
C MET A 64 3.94 -10.35 11.47
N HIS A 65 4.59 -9.56 12.34
CA HIS A 65 5.51 -10.00 13.39
C HIS A 65 4.84 -9.94 14.76
#